data_AF-A0A6G9YQX7-F1
#
_entry.id   AF-A0A6G9YQX7-F1
#
_cell.length_a   1.000
_cell.length_b   1.000
_cell.length_c   1.000
_cell.angle_alpha   90.00
_cell.angle_beta   90.00
_cell.angle_gamma   90.00
#
_symmetry.space_group_name_H-M   'P 1'
#
loop_
_entity.id
_entity.type
_entity.pdbx_description
1 polymer ?
#
loop_
_entity_poly.entity_id
_entity_poly.type
_entity_poly.pdbx_seq_one_letter_code
_entity_poly.pdbx_strand_id
1 'polypeptide(L)'
;MGAVGRPERPLDPSEGPRENFAYQLRQLRKSAGEPKYRAMAQLGHYSANTLSEAAGGKKFPSWEVTRAFVVACHGDEREWRERWNACRQALQQRGAGPRSDARPAMSRGEQVSGAGRWSWLRWPAFGFAAIAMAILLVYDHRPSAVSHSTFIGQADFGAYCQAQSYTTASLTGHTAYDWKCTGPQERSEPISAVRACRWQYHSATATGRYDDINIPSSWQCWDHVDILGRVDLDAYCRAQGFVRATLDGQTVDTWSCLAPDSSHSRIDPDSACRWRYGAKVLIANPGVYDEPWDRWDCWA
;
A
#
# COMPACT_ATOMS: atom_id res chain seq x y z
N MET A 1 -25.38 -33.52 -2.34
CA MET A 1 -25.67 -32.06 -2.28
C MET A 1 -25.03 -31.52 -1.01
N GLY A 2 -23.90 -30.83 -1.12
CA GLY A 2 -23.15 -30.32 0.04
C GLY A 2 -23.82 -29.08 0.63
N ALA A 3 -24.01 -29.06 1.94
CA ALA A 3 -24.57 -27.91 2.65
C ALA A 3 -23.83 -26.61 2.28
N VAL A 4 -24.58 -25.61 1.81
CA VAL A 4 -24.09 -24.24 1.61
C VAL A 4 -23.66 -23.72 2.99
N GLY A 5 -22.36 -23.48 3.14
CA GLY A 5 -21.82 -22.89 4.35
C GLY A 5 -22.45 -21.52 4.58
N ARG A 6 -22.68 -21.14 5.84
CA ARG A 6 -23.16 -19.80 6.19
C ARG A 6 -22.27 -18.74 5.50
N PRO A 7 -22.85 -17.77 4.77
CA PRO A 7 -22.07 -16.75 4.10
C PRO A 7 -21.26 -15.94 5.11
N GLU A 8 -20.06 -15.53 4.71
CA GLU A 8 -19.21 -14.66 5.52
C GLU A 8 -19.91 -13.33 5.77
N ARG A 9 -19.78 -12.81 6.99
CA ARG A 9 -20.36 -11.50 7.31
C ARG A 9 -19.67 -10.40 6.49
N PRO A 10 -20.41 -9.33 6.13
CA PRO A 10 -19.82 -8.12 5.58
C PRO A 10 -18.66 -7.63 6.44
N LEU A 11 -17.58 -7.23 5.80
CA LEU A 11 -16.35 -6.76 6.43
C LEU A 11 -15.95 -5.47 5.71
N ASP A 12 -15.89 -4.38 6.45
CA ASP A 12 -15.47 -3.08 5.93
C ASP A 12 -13.95 -2.89 6.18
N PRO A 13 -13.12 -2.84 5.12
CA PRO A 13 -11.68 -2.67 5.27
C PRO A 13 -11.25 -1.29 5.77
N SER A 14 -12.16 -0.31 5.85
CA SER A 14 -11.88 1.05 6.33
C SER A 14 -12.04 1.22 7.85
N GLU A 15 -12.71 0.28 8.53
CA GLU A 15 -12.95 0.32 9.98
C GLU A 15 -11.64 0.28 10.80
N GLY A 16 -10.60 -0.38 10.29
CA GLY A 16 -9.30 -0.42 10.96
C GLY A 16 -8.27 -1.38 10.37
N PRO A 17 -7.03 -1.37 10.90
CA PRO A 17 -5.95 -2.20 10.40
C PRO A 17 -6.26 -3.70 10.45
N ARG A 18 -7.00 -4.15 11.47
CA ARG A 18 -7.39 -5.55 11.64
C ARG A 18 -8.42 -5.97 10.61
N GLU A 19 -9.43 -5.14 10.38
CA GLU A 19 -10.50 -5.36 9.41
C GLU A 19 -9.93 -5.36 8.00
N ASN A 20 -9.02 -4.43 7.70
CA ASN A 20 -8.25 -4.41 6.46
C ASN A 20 -7.43 -5.69 6.27
N PHE A 21 -6.70 -6.15 7.29
CA PHE A 21 -5.91 -7.38 7.21
C PHE A 21 -6.78 -8.63 6.96
N ALA A 22 -7.93 -8.72 7.64
CA ALA A 22 -8.88 -9.80 7.40
C ALA A 22 -9.50 -9.74 6.00
N TYR A 23 -9.72 -8.54 5.46
CA TYR A 23 -10.17 -8.36 4.07
C TYR A 23 -9.12 -8.88 3.09
N GLN A 24 -7.84 -8.55 3.29
CA GLN A 24 -6.75 -9.06 2.45
C GLN A 24 -6.70 -10.60 2.46
N LEU A 25 -6.87 -11.25 3.63
CA LEU A 25 -6.94 -12.72 3.70
C LEU A 25 -8.11 -13.29 2.87
N ARG A 26 -9.26 -12.61 2.85
CA ARG A 26 -10.37 -13.02 1.97
C ARG A 26 -10.02 -12.86 0.49
N GLN A 27 -9.29 -11.82 0.11
CA GLN A 27 -8.83 -11.66 -1.28
C GLN A 27 -7.86 -12.76 -1.68
N LEU A 28 -6.92 -13.13 -0.80
CA LEU A 28 -6.04 -14.27 -1.05
C LEU A 28 -6.81 -15.59 -1.23
N ARG A 29 -7.86 -15.80 -0.42
CA ARG A 29 -8.73 -16.97 -0.58
C ARG A 29 -9.44 -16.93 -1.93
N LYS A 30 -9.89 -15.76 -2.38
CA LYS A 30 -10.54 -15.59 -3.69
C LYS A 30 -9.58 -15.86 -4.84
N SER A 31 -8.38 -15.32 -4.82
CA SER A 31 -7.38 -15.55 -5.88
C SER A 31 -6.97 -17.01 -5.99
N ALA A 32 -7.00 -17.75 -4.87
CA ALA A 32 -6.77 -19.20 -4.83
C ALA A 32 -7.98 -20.06 -5.27
N GLY A 33 -9.05 -19.46 -5.83
CA GLY A 33 -10.25 -20.19 -6.28
C GLY A 33 -11.25 -20.48 -5.17
N GLU A 34 -11.27 -19.65 -4.12
CA GLU A 34 -12.15 -19.76 -2.96
C GLU A 34 -12.18 -21.14 -2.28
N PRO A 35 -11.01 -21.73 -1.92
CA PRO A 35 -11.00 -23.00 -1.21
C PRO A 35 -11.81 -22.89 0.09
N LYS A 36 -12.57 -23.95 0.40
CA LYS A 36 -13.37 -24.01 1.63
C LYS A 36 -12.44 -24.09 2.82
N TYR A 37 -12.79 -23.45 3.94
CA TYR A 37 -11.99 -23.52 5.18
C TYR A 37 -11.72 -24.94 5.66
N ARG A 38 -12.62 -25.89 5.39
CA ARG A 38 -12.40 -27.32 5.69
C ARG A 38 -11.30 -27.95 4.82
N ALA A 39 -11.19 -27.57 3.56
CA ALA A 39 -10.12 -28.03 2.67
C ALA A 39 -8.77 -27.41 3.09
N MET A 40 -8.77 -26.11 3.41
CA MET A 40 -7.58 -25.43 3.92
C MET A 40 -7.09 -26.03 5.26
N ALA A 41 -8.02 -26.39 6.15
CA ALA A 41 -7.73 -27.05 7.43
C ALA A 41 -7.14 -28.47 7.30
N GLN A 42 -7.26 -29.12 6.13
CA GLN A 42 -6.56 -30.39 5.88
C GLN A 42 -5.09 -30.17 5.51
N LEU A 43 -4.75 -28.98 5.03
CA LEU A 43 -3.40 -28.61 4.58
C LEU A 43 -2.58 -27.94 5.69
N GLY A 44 -3.24 -27.29 6.66
CA GLY A 44 -2.61 -26.68 7.83
C GLY A 44 -3.19 -27.24 9.12
N HIS A 45 -2.37 -27.45 10.16
CA HIS A 45 -2.76 -28.04 11.45
C HIS A 45 -3.73 -27.17 12.31
N TYR A 46 -4.65 -26.44 11.70
CA TYR A 46 -5.63 -25.54 12.32
C TYR A 46 -7.06 -25.91 11.92
N SER A 47 -8.03 -25.62 12.80
CA SER A 47 -9.44 -25.92 12.52
C SER A 47 -10.02 -24.97 11.46
N ALA A 48 -11.02 -25.45 10.72
CA ALA A 48 -11.78 -24.62 9.78
C ALA A 48 -12.42 -23.39 10.46
N ASN A 49 -12.78 -23.50 11.75
CA ASN A 49 -13.31 -22.37 12.51
C ASN A 49 -12.24 -21.31 12.76
N THR A 50 -11.02 -21.72 13.10
CA THR A 50 -9.87 -20.82 13.32
C THR A 50 -9.53 -20.03 12.05
N LEU A 51 -9.53 -20.68 10.88
CA LEU A 51 -9.26 -20.01 9.61
C LEU A 51 -10.38 -19.05 9.20
N SER A 52 -11.64 -19.44 9.45
CA SER A 52 -12.81 -18.55 9.25
C SER A 52 -12.75 -17.32 10.16
N GLU A 53 -12.35 -17.49 11.42
CA GLU A 53 -12.16 -16.38 12.36
C GLU A 53 -11.03 -15.45 11.96
N ALA A 54 -9.93 -15.97 11.41
CA ALA A 54 -8.81 -15.17 10.91
C ALA A 54 -9.24 -14.22 9.77
N ALA A 55 -10.12 -14.68 8.88
CA ALA A 55 -10.74 -13.86 7.83
C ALA A 55 -11.95 -13.04 8.33
N GLY A 56 -12.28 -13.09 9.62
CA GLY A 56 -13.49 -12.50 10.19
C GLY A 56 -13.38 -11.04 10.60
N GLY A 57 -12.16 -10.49 10.71
CA GLY A 57 -11.92 -9.09 11.10
C GLY A 57 -12.16 -8.75 12.57
N LYS A 58 -12.65 -9.69 13.39
CA LYS A 58 -12.91 -9.47 14.82
C LYS A 58 -11.68 -9.60 15.70
N LYS A 59 -10.75 -10.47 15.34
CA LYS A 59 -9.51 -10.74 16.07
C LYS A 59 -8.35 -10.73 15.10
N PHE A 60 -7.23 -10.15 15.53
CA PHE A 60 -6.01 -10.22 14.75
C PHE A 60 -5.38 -11.62 14.93
N PRO A 61 -5.18 -12.42 13.87
CA PRO A 61 -4.68 -13.78 13.99
C PRO A 61 -3.20 -13.82 14.41
N SER A 62 -2.77 -14.95 14.98
CA SER A 62 -1.33 -15.18 15.20
C SER A 62 -0.62 -15.41 13.87
N TRP A 63 0.71 -15.27 13.88
CA TRP A 63 1.51 -15.49 12.68
C TRP A 63 1.31 -16.91 12.11
N GLU A 64 1.23 -17.91 12.97
CA GLU A 64 1.13 -19.32 12.57
C GLU A 64 -0.22 -19.61 11.89
N VAL A 65 -1.30 -18.99 12.36
CA VAL A 65 -2.62 -19.07 11.71
C VAL A 65 -2.60 -18.38 10.35
N THR A 66 -2.01 -17.19 10.27
CA THR A 66 -1.83 -16.47 8.98
C THR A 66 -1.02 -17.31 8.00
N ARG A 67 0.13 -17.86 8.43
CA ARG A 67 0.98 -18.71 7.60
C ARG A 67 0.22 -19.92 7.06
N ALA A 68 -0.55 -20.62 7.90
CA ALA A 68 -1.35 -21.76 7.46
C ALA A 68 -2.41 -21.37 6.42
N PHE A 69 -3.05 -20.22 6.60
CA PHE A 69 -3.99 -19.68 5.63
C PHE A 69 -3.30 -19.40 4.29
N VAL A 70 -2.14 -18.74 4.34
CA VAL A 70 -1.37 -18.31 3.17
C VAL A 70 -0.88 -19.51 2.36
N VAL A 71 -0.30 -20.52 3.03
CA VAL A 71 0.13 -21.76 2.39
C VAL A 71 -1.03 -22.49 1.73
N ALA A 72 -2.18 -22.59 2.41
CA ALA A 72 -3.38 -23.23 1.87
C ALA A 72 -3.99 -22.49 0.68
N CYS A 73 -3.62 -21.22 0.48
CA CYS A 73 -4.03 -20.39 -0.65
C CYS A 73 -2.86 -20.09 -1.62
N HIS A 74 -1.73 -20.79 -1.49
CA HIS A 74 -0.56 -20.63 -2.36
C HIS A 74 0.04 -19.21 -2.39
N GLY A 75 -0.12 -18.43 -1.31
CA GLY A 75 0.49 -17.11 -1.17
C GLY A 75 1.95 -17.16 -0.67
N ASP A 76 2.67 -16.04 -0.80
CA ASP A 76 4.06 -15.92 -0.35
C ASP A 76 4.15 -15.67 1.17
N GLU A 77 4.74 -16.63 1.90
CA GLU A 77 4.88 -16.52 3.36
C GLU A 77 5.67 -15.28 3.82
N ARG A 78 6.68 -14.83 3.05
CA ARG A 78 7.52 -13.70 3.46
C ARG A 78 6.75 -12.38 3.37
N GLU A 79 6.06 -12.17 2.25
CA GLU A 79 5.21 -11.00 2.03
C GLU A 79 4.11 -10.92 3.10
N TRP A 80 3.45 -12.04 3.36
CA TRP A 80 2.41 -12.11 4.37
C TRP A 80 2.94 -11.92 5.80
N ARG A 81 4.21 -12.25 6.06
CA ARG A 81 4.86 -11.93 7.34
C ARG A 81 5.06 -10.43 7.53
N GLU A 82 5.42 -9.72 6.48
CA GLU A 82 5.59 -8.26 6.49
C GLU A 82 4.24 -7.55 6.69
N ARG A 83 3.21 -7.94 5.92
CA ARG A 83 1.83 -7.45 6.10
C ARG A 83 1.32 -7.69 7.54
N TRP A 84 1.59 -8.86 8.10
CA TRP A 84 1.23 -9.19 9.48
C TRP A 84 1.97 -8.30 10.50
N ASN A 85 3.27 -8.08 10.32
CA ASN A 85 4.04 -7.20 11.19
C ASN A 85 3.54 -5.75 11.13
N ALA A 86 3.21 -5.24 9.93
CA ALA A 86 2.67 -3.89 9.74
C ALA A 86 1.31 -3.72 10.44
N CYS A 87 0.39 -4.67 10.27
CA CYS A 87 -0.89 -4.64 10.99
C CYS A 87 -0.69 -4.67 12.51
N ARG A 88 0.23 -5.52 13.01
CA ARG A 88 0.56 -5.59 14.44
C ARG A 88 1.06 -4.25 14.98
N GLN A 89 1.95 -3.57 14.24
CA GLN A 89 2.47 -2.24 14.62
C GLN A 89 1.36 -1.19 14.65
N ALA A 90 0.50 -1.16 13.63
CA ALA A 90 -0.64 -0.23 13.58
C ALA A 90 -1.62 -0.44 14.75
N LEU A 91 -1.86 -1.69 15.16
CA LEU A 91 -2.68 -2.02 16.32
C LEU A 91 -2.03 -1.57 17.64
N GLN A 92 -0.71 -1.72 17.77
CA GLN A 92 0.04 -1.23 18.93
C GLN A 92 -0.01 0.30 19.05
N GLN A 93 0.13 1.01 17.93
CA GLN A 93 0.05 2.47 17.89
C GLN A 93 -1.34 3.00 18.28
N ARG A 94 -2.41 2.31 17.86
CA ARG A 94 -3.79 2.66 18.28
C ARG A 94 -4.08 2.36 19.75
N GLY A 95 -3.46 1.31 20.32
CA GLY A 95 -3.56 0.99 21.75
C GLY A 95 -2.70 1.89 22.64
N ALA A 96 -1.68 2.55 22.08
CA ALA A 96 -0.74 3.42 22.77
C ALA A 96 -1.12 4.92 22.70
N GLY A 97 -2.42 5.24 22.62
CA GLY A 97 -2.91 6.62 22.74
C GLY A 97 -2.31 7.35 23.95
N PRO A 98 -2.18 8.69 23.91
CA PRO A 98 -1.32 9.42 24.82
C PRO A 98 -1.74 9.14 26.27
N ARG A 99 -0.83 8.53 27.05
CA ARG A 99 -0.92 8.57 28.51
C ARG A 99 -0.80 10.03 28.92
N SER A 100 -1.94 10.68 29.15
CA SER A 100 -2.01 11.96 29.84
C SER A 100 -1.64 11.73 31.31
N ASP A 101 -0.36 11.57 31.59
CA ASP A 101 0.18 11.62 32.96
C ASP A 101 1.59 12.26 32.93
N ALA A 102 1.66 13.49 32.45
CA ALA A 102 2.66 14.43 32.92
C ALA A 102 2.00 15.25 34.03
N ARG A 103 2.00 14.69 35.24
CA ARG A 103 1.84 15.50 36.45
C ARG A 103 3.23 16.06 36.77
N PRO A 104 3.47 17.38 36.67
CA PRO A 104 4.77 17.91 37.01
C PRO A 104 4.98 17.73 38.51
N ALA A 105 6.01 16.97 38.88
CA ALA A 105 6.47 16.87 40.25
C ALA A 105 7.05 18.23 40.66
N MET A 106 6.26 18.95 41.46
CA MET A 106 6.68 20.15 42.18
C MET A 106 7.75 19.74 43.21
N SER A 107 9.03 19.91 42.89
CA SER A 107 10.10 19.83 43.88
C SER A 107 10.22 21.16 44.60
N ARG A 108 9.76 21.16 45.84
CA ARG A 108 9.99 22.19 46.85
C ARG A 108 11.30 21.86 47.57
N GLY A 109 12.21 22.82 47.60
CA GLY A 109 13.23 22.98 48.65
C GLY A 109 14.59 22.35 48.33
N GLU A 110 15.57 23.19 48.03
CA GLU A 110 16.78 23.30 48.86
C GLU A 110 17.46 24.63 48.51
N GLN A 111 17.31 25.60 49.41
CA GLN A 111 18.05 26.85 49.41
C GLN A 111 19.40 26.59 50.09
N VAL A 112 20.50 26.69 49.35
CA VAL A 112 21.82 26.87 49.95
C VAL A 112 22.40 28.20 49.49
N SER A 113 22.36 29.12 50.43
CA SER A 113 23.12 30.36 50.50
C SER A 113 24.61 30.08 50.39
N GLY A 114 25.25 30.59 49.35
CA GLY A 114 26.69 30.55 49.17
C GLY A 114 27.17 31.86 48.58
N ALA A 115 27.43 32.83 49.46
CA ALA A 115 27.97 34.12 49.12
C ALA A 115 29.30 33.98 48.35
N GLY A 116 29.34 34.58 47.16
CA GLY A 116 30.52 34.59 46.31
C GLY A 116 30.45 35.78 45.35
N ARG A 117 30.48 36.99 45.91
CA ARG A 117 31.02 38.18 45.22
C ARG A 117 32.27 37.75 44.46
N TRP A 118 32.41 38.13 43.20
CA TRP A 118 33.62 38.70 42.59
C TRP A 118 33.21 39.48 41.34
N SER A 119 32.96 40.77 41.54
CA SER A 119 33.06 41.76 40.50
C SER A 119 34.55 41.99 40.21
N TRP A 120 35.00 41.66 39.01
CA TRP A 120 36.12 42.36 38.40
C TRP A 120 35.68 42.80 37.00
N LEU A 121 35.66 44.12 36.90
CA LEU A 121 35.39 44.94 35.76
C LEU A 121 36.49 44.78 34.69
N ARG A 122 36.11 45.16 33.46
CA ARG A 122 36.95 45.58 32.32
C ARG A 122 37.54 44.42 31.52
N TRP A 123 37.28 44.39 30.21
CA TRP A 123 38.02 45.17 29.21
C TRP A 123 37.15 45.36 27.93
N PRO A 124 37.45 46.39 27.11
CA PRO A 124 36.49 47.06 26.25
C PRO A 124 36.46 46.52 24.80
N ALA A 125 35.43 46.98 24.09
CA ALA A 125 35.30 46.90 22.64
C ALA A 125 36.58 47.35 21.90
N PHE A 126 37.12 46.47 21.07
CA PHE A 126 37.88 46.83 19.87
C PHE A 126 37.47 45.90 18.74
N GLY A 127 36.90 46.50 17.71
CA GLY A 127 36.64 45.84 16.44
C GLY A 127 37.94 45.44 15.75
N PHE A 128 37.96 44.21 15.28
CA PHE A 128 38.64 43.82 14.05
C PHE A 128 37.52 43.20 13.20
N ALA A 129 36.89 43.97 12.31
CA ALA A 129 37.36 44.11 10.93
C ALA A 129 37.67 42.74 10.30
N ALA A 130 36.71 42.29 9.50
CA ALA A 130 36.81 41.40 8.36
C ALA A 130 38.17 40.69 8.12
N ILE A 131 38.12 39.35 8.05
CA ILE A 131 38.61 38.50 6.94
C ILE A 131 38.66 37.05 7.47
N ALA A 132 37.64 36.27 7.12
CA ALA A 132 37.73 34.82 6.87
C ALA A 132 36.44 34.38 6.16
N MET A 133 36.16 35.04 5.03
CA MET A 133 35.23 34.52 4.03
C MET A 133 35.97 33.41 3.27
N ALA A 134 36.05 32.22 3.87
CA ALA A 134 36.49 31.01 3.19
C ALA A 134 36.07 29.77 4.00
N ILE A 135 35.10 29.04 3.43
CA ILE A 135 34.92 27.59 3.59
C ILE A 135 34.37 27.14 4.96
N LEU A 136 33.12 27.52 5.25
CA LEU A 136 32.16 26.61 5.88
C LEU A 136 30.80 26.73 5.17
N LEU A 137 30.81 26.73 3.83
CA LEU A 137 29.83 25.91 3.14
C LEU A 137 30.26 24.46 3.40
N VAL A 138 30.06 23.98 4.64
CA VAL A 138 29.64 22.59 4.80
C VAL A 138 28.33 22.59 4.03
N TYR A 139 28.45 22.25 2.75
CA TYR A 139 27.39 21.68 1.96
C TYR A 139 26.71 20.73 2.93
N ASP A 140 25.56 21.14 3.46
CA ASP A 140 24.68 20.25 4.18
C ASP A 140 24.18 19.29 3.10
N HIS A 141 25.05 18.36 2.69
CA HIS A 141 24.67 17.10 2.10
C HIS A 141 23.96 16.35 3.23
N ARG A 142 22.79 16.86 3.65
CA ARG A 142 21.73 15.95 4.02
C ARG A 142 21.61 15.07 2.81
N PRO A 143 21.93 13.76 2.90
CA PRO A 143 21.56 12.87 1.83
C PRO A 143 20.08 13.17 1.59
N SER A 144 19.72 13.59 0.37
CA SER A 144 18.32 13.69 -0.01
C SER A 144 17.68 12.41 0.50
N ALA A 145 16.72 12.52 1.42
CA ALA A 145 16.03 11.35 1.92
C ALA A 145 15.62 10.56 0.67
N VAL A 146 16.06 9.31 0.57
CA VAL A 146 15.70 8.46 -0.57
C VAL A 146 14.19 8.45 -0.60
N SER A 147 13.62 9.02 -1.66
CA SER A 147 12.22 9.38 -1.75
C SER A 147 11.46 8.16 -2.24
N HIS A 148 11.27 7.16 -1.38
CA HIS A 148 10.52 5.97 -1.74
C HIS A 148 9.07 6.30 -2.10
N SER A 149 8.51 5.52 -3.02
CA SER A 149 7.09 5.59 -3.37
C SER A 149 6.27 5.41 -2.09
N THR A 150 5.43 6.39 -1.81
CA THR A 150 4.72 6.48 -0.54
C THR A 150 3.24 6.26 -0.75
N PHE A 151 2.68 5.25 -0.08
CA PHE A 151 1.23 5.07 -0.01
C PHE A 151 0.62 6.16 0.86
N ILE A 152 -0.20 7.03 0.27
CA ILE A 152 -0.83 8.15 0.99
C ILE A 152 -2.30 7.88 1.34
N GLY A 153 -2.90 6.82 0.76
CA GLY A 153 -4.20 6.29 1.17
C GLY A 153 -5.06 5.81 -0.01
N GLN A 154 -6.33 5.53 0.24
CA GLN A 154 -7.28 5.06 -0.79
C GLN A 154 -7.95 6.24 -1.51
N ALA A 155 -8.28 6.06 -2.79
CA ALA A 155 -8.98 7.07 -3.57
C ALA A 155 -10.47 7.14 -3.18
N ASP A 156 -10.94 8.34 -2.86
CA ASP A 156 -12.36 8.63 -2.63
C ASP A 156 -12.97 9.27 -3.88
N PHE A 157 -13.42 8.39 -4.78
CA PHE A 157 -14.08 8.80 -6.00
C PHE A 157 -15.42 9.49 -5.76
N GLY A 158 -16.14 9.14 -4.69
CA GLY A 158 -17.40 9.77 -4.34
C GLY A 158 -17.21 11.25 -4.01
N ALA A 159 -16.29 11.54 -3.10
CA ALA A 159 -15.94 12.90 -2.70
C ALA A 159 -15.35 13.69 -3.88
N TYR A 160 -14.49 13.07 -4.69
CA TYR A 160 -13.94 13.71 -5.88
C TYR A 160 -15.04 14.12 -6.87
N CYS A 161 -15.97 13.21 -7.21
CA CYS A 161 -17.06 13.51 -8.14
C CYS A 161 -17.98 14.61 -7.61
N GLN A 162 -18.31 14.59 -6.31
CA GLN A 162 -19.10 15.64 -5.67
C GLN A 162 -18.40 17.00 -5.77
N ALA A 163 -17.08 17.05 -5.56
CA ALA A 163 -16.30 18.28 -5.72
C ALA A 163 -16.22 18.77 -7.18
N GLN A 164 -16.45 17.90 -8.16
CA GLN A 164 -16.56 18.24 -9.58
C GLN A 164 -18.01 18.55 -10.03
N SER A 165 -18.93 18.79 -9.09
CA SER A 165 -20.35 19.08 -9.34
C SER A 165 -21.13 17.92 -9.99
N TYR A 166 -20.70 16.68 -9.73
CA TYR A 166 -21.49 15.47 -9.98
C TYR A 166 -22.24 15.05 -8.71
N THR A 167 -23.22 14.15 -8.85
CA THR A 167 -23.98 13.64 -7.71
C THR A 167 -23.17 12.62 -6.92
N THR A 168 -22.50 11.70 -7.62
CA THR A 168 -21.74 10.62 -7.01
C THR A 168 -20.73 10.02 -8.00
N ALA A 169 -19.87 9.13 -7.51
CA ALA A 169 -19.24 8.10 -8.32
C ALA A 169 -20.17 6.89 -8.45
N SER A 170 -20.19 6.24 -9.60
CA SER A 170 -20.92 5.00 -9.85
C SER A 170 -20.09 4.05 -10.69
N LEU A 171 -20.19 2.77 -10.39
CA LEU A 171 -19.54 1.71 -11.15
C LEU A 171 -20.48 1.25 -12.27
N THR A 172 -20.07 1.41 -13.54
CA THR A 172 -20.87 1.02 -14.71
C THR A 172 -20.51 -0.35 -15.29
N GLY A 173 -19.67 -1.11 -14.58
CA GLY A 173 -19.14 -2.40 -15.02
C GLY A 173 -18.59 -3.20 -13.83
N HIS A 174 -17.49 -3.92 -14.03
CA HIS A 174 -16.95 -4.87 -13.05
C HIS A 174 -15.46 -4.71 -12.77
N THR A 175 -14.81 -3.73 -13.41
CA THR A 175 -13.38 -3.49 -13.30
C THR A 175 -13.08 -2.15 -12.63
N ALA A 176 -11.84 -1.96 -12.18
CA ALA A 176 -11.33 -0.71 -11.65
C ALA A 176 -11.53 0.48 -12.61
N TYR A 177 -11.60 0.26 -13.92
CA TYR A 177 -11.80 1.30 -14.92
C TYR A 177 -13.26 1.73 -15.09
N ASP A 178 -14.21 0.94 -14.60
CA ASP A 178 -15.62 1.19 -14.86
C ASP A 178 -16.24 2.25 -13.94
N TRP A 179 -15.41 2.94 -13.15
CA TRP A 179 -15.85 4.06 -12.33
C TRP A 179 -16.10 5.31 -13.17
N LYS A 180 -17.29 5.88 -12.98
CA LYS A 180 -17.72 7.12 -13.62
C LYS A 180 -18.28 8.09 -12.60
N CYS A 181 -18.01 9.39 -12.77
CA CYS A 181 -18.80 10.42 -12.09
C CYS A 181 -20.16 10.50 -12.79
N THR A 182 -21.23 10.34 -12.02
CA THR A 182 -22.62 10.40 -12.50
C THR A 182 -23.35 11.58 -11.89
N GLY A 183 -24.10 12.30 -12.72
CA GLY A 183 -24.76 13.55 -12.35
C GLY A 183 -26.16 13.67 -12.97
N PRO A 184 -26.81 14.83 -12.75
CA PRO A 184 -28.11 15.13 -13.35
C PRO A 184 -28.06 15.06 -14.88
N GLN A 185 -29.22 14.83 -15.51
CA GLN A 185 -29.36 14.75 -16.98
C GLN A 185 -28.51 13.65 -17.64
N GLU A 186 -28.35 12.50 -16.97
CA GLU A 186 -27.57 11.36 -17.47
C GLU A 186 -26.09 11.68 -17.76
N ARG A 187 -25.58 12.79 -17.21
CA ARG A 187 -24.18 13.16 -17.35
C ARG A 187 -23.31 12.09 -16.68
N SER A 188 -22.41 11.50 -17.46
CA SER A 188 -21.55 10.40 -17.00
C SER A 188 -20.17 10.55 -17.63
N GLU A 189 -19.13 10.68 -16.80
CA GLU A 189 -17.75 10.83 -17.27
C GLU A 189 -16.82 9.86 -16.55
N PRO A 190 -15.82 9.27 -17.24
CA PRO A 190 -14.80 8.44 -16.61
C PRO A 190 -14.05 9.18 -15.50
N ILE A 191 -13.68 8.46 -14.43
CA ILE A 191 -12.87 9.02 -13.34
C ILE A 191 -11.39 8.85 -13.66
N SER A 192 -10.66 9.97 -13.70
CA SER A 192 -9.20 9.93 -13.70
C SER A 192 -8.69 9.76 -12.26
N ALA A 193 -8.23 8.56 -11.89
CA ALA A 193 -7.67 8.28 -10.57
C ALA A 193 -6.49 9.20 -10.20
N VAL A 194 -5.62 9.55 -11.15
CA VAL A 194 -4.52 10.50 -10.93
C VAL A 194 -5.07 11.86 -10.45
N ARG A 195 -5.99 12.46 -11.22
CA ARG A 195 -6.67 13.70 -10.83
C ARG A 195 -7.39 13.59 -9.49
N ALA A 196 -8.06 12.47 -9.21
CA ALA A 196 -8.74 12.25 -7.93
C ALA A 196 -7.75 12.24 -6.76
N CYS A 197 -6.65 11.49 -6.87
CA CYS A 197 -5.59 11.44 -5.84
C CYS A 197 -4.93 12.80 -5.61
N ARG A 198 -4.60 13.52 -6.69
CA ARG A 198 -4.01 14.87 -6.58
C ARG A 198 -4.93 15.87 -5.89
N TRP A 199 -6.22 15.80 -6.20
CA TRP A 199 -7.25 16.63 -5.56
C TRP A 199 -7.40 16.27 -4.07
N GLN A 200 -7.56 14.98 -3.76
CA GLN A 200 -7.86 14.50 -2.40
C GLN A 200 -6.71 14.75 -1.41
N TYR A 201 -5.47 14.56 -1.86
CA TYR A 201 -4.28 14.66 -1.01
C TYR A 201 -3.53 15.98 -1.19
N HIS A 202 -4.04 16.91 -2.00
CA HIS A 202 -3.42 18.19 -2.32
C HIS A 202 -1.95 18.06 -2.77
N SER A 203 -1.63 16.98 -3.48
CA SER A 203 -0.28 16.70 -3.96
C SER A 203 -0.25 16.76 -5.48
N ALA A 204 0.66 17.57 -6.04
CA ALA A 204 0.84 17.67 -7.48
C ALA A 204 1.53 16.43 -8.09
N THR A 205 2.27 15.69 -7.27
CA THR A 205 3.03 14.50 -7.66
C THR A 205 2.27 13.21 -7.39
N ALA A 206 1.14 13.27 -6.67
CA ALA A 206 0.30 12.11 -6.45
C ALA A 206 -0.19 11.48 -7.76
N THR A 207 -0.29 10.16 -7.73
CA THR A 207 -0.79 9.30 -8.80
C THR A 207 -1.76 8.26 -8.24
N GLY A 208 -2.57 7.68 -9.11
CA GLY A 208 -3.54 6.66 -8.76
C GLY A 208 -3.19 5.32 -9.41
N ARG A 209 -3.29 4.24 -8.64
CA ARG A 209 -3.12 2.84 -9.08
C ARG A 209 -4.21 1.99 -8.46
N TYR A 210 -4.72 0.98 -9.13
CA TYR A 210 -5.52 -0.08 -8.47
C TYR A 210 -4.64 -1.28 -8.09
N ASP A 211 -4.99 -1.95 -6.99
CA ASP A 211 -4.32 -3.17 -6.54
C ASP A 211 -4.74 -4.40 -7.35
N ASP A 212 -6.04 -4.49 -7.68
CA ASP A 212 -6.63 -5.58 -8.47
C ASP A 212 -7.71 -5.00 -9.36
N ILE A 213 -7.55 -5.17 -10.68
CA ILE A 213 -8.50 -4.68 -11.67
C ILE A 213 -9.91 -5.25 -11.46
N ASN A 214 -10.05 -6.47 -10.93
CA ASN A 214 -11.33 -7.14 -10.71
C ASN A 214 -11.97 -6.74 -9.36
N ILE A 215 -11.28 -5.90 -8.58
CA ILE A 215 -11.81 -5.27 -7.37
C ILE A 215 -11.90 -3.79 -7.68
N PRO A 216 -13.05 -3.29 -8.18
CA PRO A 216 -13.14 -1.91 -8.64
C PRO A 216 -12.81 -0.87 -7.57
N SER A 217 -13.03 -1.20 -6.30
CA SER A 217 -12.74 -0.32 -5.17
C SER A 217 -11.28 -0.32 -4.72
N SER A 218 -10.37 -1.02 -5.41
CA SER A 218 -8.97 -1.20 -4.98
C SER A 218 -8.04 -0.03 -5.32
N TRP A 219 -8.58 1.14 -5.67
CA TRP A 219 -7.81 2.32 -6.04
C TRP A 219 -7.06 2.94 -4.86
N GLN A 220 -5.75 2.95 -4.99
CA GLN A 220 -4.75 3.50 -4.09
C GLN A 220 -4.17 4.79 -4.67
N CYS A 221 -3.85 5.72 -3.79
CA CYS A 221 -3.11 6.93 -4.09
C CYS A 221 -1.68 6.79 -3.56
N TRP A 222 -0.74 7.13 -4.44
CA TRP A 222 0.70 7.09 -4.18
C TRP A 222 1.31 8.45 -4.47
N ASP A 223 2.34 8.81 -3.72
CA ASP A 223 3.15 10.01 -3.95
C ASP A 223 4.63 9.67 -4.01
N HIS A 224 5.44 10.64 -4.43
CA HIS A 224 6.90 10.53 -4.38
C HIS A 224 7.39 9.25 -5.08
N VAL A 225 6.78 8.93 -6.22
CA VAL A 225 6.97 7.66 -6.91
C VAL A 225 8.34 7.58 -7.57
N ASP A 226 9.13 6.59 -7.15
CA ASP A 226 10.43 6.27 -7.73
C ASP A 226 10.28 5.22 -8.81
N ILE A 227 10.33 5.63 -10.08
CA ILE A 227 10.24 4.71 -11.23
C ILE A 227 11.58 4.01 -11.44
N LEU A 228 11.61 2.69 -11.19
CA LEU A 228 12.76 1.83 -11.46
C LEU A 228 12.91 1.51 -12.95
N GLY A 229 11.79 1.47 -13.68
CA GLY A 229 11.73 1.19 -15.10
C GLY A 229 10.75 0.07 -15.45
N ARG A 230 10.71 -0.29 -16.73
CA ARG A 230 9.77 -1.28 -17.29
C ARG A 230 10.25 -2.72 -17.11
N VAL A 231 9.34 -3.68 -17.22
CA VAL A 231 9.65 -5.12 -17.27
C VAL A 231 9.72 -5.61 -18.73
N ASP A 232 10.62 -6.55 -19.02
CA ASP A 232 10.53 -7.35 -20.23
C ASP A 232 9.69 -8.59 -19.97
N LEU A 233 8.43 -8.55 -20.43
CA LEU A 233 7.45 -9.60 -20.21
C LEU A 233 7.84 -10.91 -20.91
N ASP A 234 8.45 -10.84 -22.09
CA ASP A 234 8.93 -12.02 -22.80
C ASP A 234 10.07 -12.68 -22.02
N ALA A 235 11.01 -11.88 -21.54
CA ALA A 235 12.11 -12.38 -20.72
C ALA A 235 11.61 -12.95 -19.39
N TYR A 236 10.63 -12.30 -18.76
CA TYR A 236 9.98 -12.80 -17.55
C TYR A 236 9.32 -14.16 -17.80
N CYS A 237 8.45 -14.27 -18.80
CA CYS A 237 7.75 -15.53 -19.10
C CYS A 237 8.73 -16.66 -19.40
N ARG A 238 9.79 -16.41 -20.19
CA ARG A 238 10.83 -17.40 -20.45
C ARG A 238 11.57 -17.83 -19.18
N ALA A 239 11.86 -16.88 -18.28
CA ALA A 239 12.48 -17.20 -17.00
C ALA A 239 11.58 -18.03 -16.07
N GLN A 240 10.25 -17.91 -16.22
CA GLN A 240 9.27 -18.75 -15.51
C GLN A 240 8.99 -20.10 -16.20
N GLY A 241 9.67 -20.42 -17.32
CA GLY A 241 9.51 -21.69 -18.04
C GLY A 241 8.44 -21.68 -19.13
N PHE A 242 7.88 -20.51 -19.47
CA PHE A 242 6.94 -20.34 -20.56
C PHE A 242 7.66 -20.03 -21.89
N VAL A 243 6.93 -20.09 -23.00
CA VAL A 243 7.49 -19.84 -24.34
C VAL A 243 7.77 -18.36 -24.56
N ARG A 244 6.78 -17.51 -24.26
CA ARG A 244 6.79 -16.05 -24.46
C ARG A 244 5.62 -15.39 -23.74
N ALA A 245 5.64 -14.06 -23.67
CA ALA A 245 4.46 -13.29 -23.34
C ALA A 245 3.55 -13.14 -24.57
N THR A 246 2.26 -13.11 -24.35
CA THR A 246 1.24 -12.81 -25.34
C THR A 246 0.27 -11.78 -24.78
N LEU A 247 -0.30 -10.99 -25.68
CA LEU A 247 -1.37 -10.07 -25.37
C LEU A 247 -2.64 -10.63 -26.01
N ASP A 248 -3.56 -11.13 -25.19
CA ASP A 248 -4.76 -11.82 -25.69
C ASP A 248 -5.96 -10.87 -25.81
N GLY A 249 -5.85 -9.65 -25.29
CA GLY A 249 -6.88 -8.62 -25.32
C GLY A 249 -6.35 -7.24 -25.72
N GLN A 250 -7.08 -6.19 -25.33
CA GLN A 250 -6.80 -4.81 -25.72
C GLN A 250 -6.26 -3.94 -24.58
N THR A 251 -6.03 -4.51 -23.39
CA THR A 251 -5.60 -3.75 -22.21
C THR A 251 -4.32 -4.34 -21.62
N VAL A 252 -3.59 -3.51 -20.87
CA VAL A 252 -2.36 -3.92 -20.17
C VAL A 252 -2.57 -5.12 -19.24
N ASP A 253 -3.78 -5.36 -18.75
CA ASP A 253 -4.12 -6.47 -17.85
C ASP A 253 -4.36 -7.81 -18.57
N THR A 254 -4.36 -7.80 -19.90
CA THR A 254 -4.58 -9.00 -20.73
C THR A 254 -3.28 -9.64 -21.19
N TRP A 255 -2.14 -9.21 -20.65
CA TRP A 255 -0.86 -9.88 -20.84
C TRP A 255 -0.84 -11.23 -20.08
N SER A 256 -0.42 -12.27 -20.79
CA SER A 256 -0.29 -13.63 -20.26
C SER A 256 1.01 -14.29 -20.74
N CYS A 257 1.47 -15.30 -20.01
CA CYS A 257 2.54 -16.19 -20.47
C CYS A 257 1.94 -17.40 -21.19
N LEU A 258 2.42 -17.65 -22.41
CA LEU A 258 2.04 -18.80 -23.23
C LEU A 258 2.90 -20.01 -22.86
N ALA A 259 2.25 -21.08 -22.41
CA ALA A 259 2.89 -22.34 -22.10
C ALA A 259 3.11 -23.21 -23.36
N PRO A 260 4.02 -24.20 -23.32
CA PRO A 260 4.27 -25.09 -24.46
C PRO A 260 3.04 -25.90 -24.92
N ASP A 261 2.09 -26.17 -24.02
CA ASP A 261 0.81 -26.85 -24.29
C ASP A 261 -0.27 -25.89 -24.83
N SER A 262 0.11 -24.66 -25.17
CA SER A 262 -0.78 -23.57 -25.59
C SER A 262 -1.75 -23.07 -24.51
N SER A 263 -1.59 -23.46 -23.26
CA SER A 263 -2.31 -22.83 -22.16
C SER A 263 -1.74 -21.45 -21.83
N HIS A 264 -2.57 -20.56 -21.28
CA HIS A 264 -2.20 -19.20 -20.93
C HIS A 264 -2.27 -18.99 -19.41
N SER A 265 -1.24 -18.37 -18.85
CA SER A 265 -1.19 -17.98 -17.44
C SER A 265 -1.10 -16.46 -17.33
N ARG A 266 -2.03 -15.81 -16.62
CA ARG A 266 -1.98 -14.35 -16.43
C ARG A 266 -0.68 -13.93 -15.77
N ILE A 267 -0.10 -12.82 -16.22
CA ILE A 267 1.09 -12.26 -15.59
C ILE A 267 0.65 -11.42 -14.41
N ASP A 268 1.17 -11.73 -13.23
CA ASP A 268 1.10 -10.87 -12.05
C ASP A 268 2.14 -9.74 -12.19
N PRO A 269 1.73 -8.47 -12.32
CA PRO A 269 2.64 -7.35 -12.59
C PRO A 269 3.70 -7.17 -11.48
N ASP A 270 3.28 -7.32 -10.23
CA ASP A 270 4.15 -7.15 -9.06
C ASP A 270 5.23 -8.25 -9.01
N SER A 271 4.89 -9.48 -9.38
CA SER A 271 5.85 -10.59 -9.54
C SER A 271 6.83 -10.33 -10.67
N ALA A 272 6.36 -9.81 -11.80
CA ALA A 272 7.22 -9.49 -12.95
C ALA A 272 8.23 -8.39 -12.62
N CYS A 273 7.80 -7.35 -11.89
CA CYS A 273 8.69 -6.30 -11.40
C CYS A 273 9.70 -6.83 -10.39
N ARG A 274 9.27 -7.61 -9.39
CA ARG A 274 10.16 -8.23 -8.40
C ARG A 274 11.20 -9.15 -9.04
N TRP A 275 10.84 -9.88 -10.09
CA TRP A 275 11.78 -10.68 -10.86
C TRP A 275 12.88 -9.82 -11.51
N ARG A 276 12.51 -8.66 -12.09
CA ARG A 276 13.45 -7.79 -12.80
C ARG A 276 14.36 -6.98 -11.88
N TYR A 277 13.84 -6.48 -10.76
CA TYR A 277 14.50 -5.47 -9.90
C TYR A 277 14.72 -5.93 -8.46
N GLY A 278 14.30 -7.15 -8.10
CA GLY A 278 14.44 -7.73 -6.76
C GLY A 278 13.48 -7.13 -5.73
N ALA A 279 13.80 -7.31 -4.44
CA ALA A 279 12.98 -6.84 -3.31
C ALA A 279 12.92 -5.31 -3.16
N LYS A 280 13.56 -4.55 -4.06
CA LYS A 280 13.47 -3.08 -4.11
C LYS A 280 12.16 -2.60 -4.72
N VAL A 281 11.43 -3.48 -5.40
CA VAL A 281 10.12 -3.14 -5.96
C VAL A 281 9.10 -3.14 -4.85
N LEU A 282 8.43 -2.02 -4.70
CA LEU A 282 7.21 -1.94 -3.93
C LEU A 282 6.06 -2.48 -4.78
N ILE A 283 5.89 -1.98 -6.02
CA ILE A 283 4.63 -2.11 -6.77
C ILE A 283 4.82 -1.94 -8.29
N ALA A 284 4.05 -2.66 -9.12
CA ALA A 284 3.91 -2.41 -10.55
C ALA A 284 2.69 -1.53 -10.86
N ASN A 285 2.88 -0.47 -11.66
CA ASN A 285 1.79 0.39 -12.12
C ASN A 285 1.50 0.14 -13.61
N PRO A 286 0.25 -0.16 -13.99
CA PRO A 286 -0.18 -0.05 -15.38
C PRO A 286 0.13 1.35 -15.89
N GLY A 287 0.88 1.44 -16.99
CA GLY A 287 1.20 2.70 -17.64
C GLY A 287 -0.04 3.39 -18.21
N VAL A 288 0.07 3.98 -19.40
CA VAL A 288 -1.10 4.49 -20.13
C VAL A 288 -2.01 3.31 -20.47
N TYR A 289 -3.17 3.21 -19.80
CA TYR A 289 -4.04 2.04 -19.82
C TYR A 289 -4.54 1.63 -21.21
N ASP A 290 -4.87 2.61 -22.04
CA ASP A 290 -5.39 2.46 -23.40
C ASP A 290 -4.29 2.15 -24.43
N GLU A 291 -3.04 2.08 -23.98
CA GLU A 291 -1.92 1.62 -24.78
C GLU A 291 -1.45 0.26 -24.25
N PRO A 292 -2.06 -0.87 -24.66
CA PRO A 292 -1.73 -2.20 -24.12
C PRO A 292 -0.30 -2.67 -24.44
N TRP A 293 0.37 -1.99 -25.37
CA TRP A 293 1.77 -2.19 -25.71
C TRP A 293 2.71 -1.48 -24.73
N ASP A 294 2.18 -0.51 -23.98
CA ASP A 294 2.87 0.13 -22.87
C ASP A 294 2.86 -0.82 -21.67
N ARG A 295 4.07 -1.19 -21.24
CA ARG A 295 4.29 -2.18 -20.16
C ARG A 295 4.12 -1.52 -18.79
N TRP A 296 3.98 -2.34 -17.76
CA TRP A 296 3.99 -1.86 -16.38
C TRP A 296 5.33 -1.19 -16.03
N ASP A 297 5.24 -0.04 -15.37
CA ASP A 297 6.38 0.60 -14.71
C ASP A 297 6.51 0.03 -13.28
N CYS A 298 7.73 -0.30 -12.89
CA CYS A 298 8.02 -0.78 -11.54
C CYS A 298 8.43 0.38 -10.65
N TRP A 299 7.86 0.44 -9.45
CA TRP A 299 8.09 1.48 -8.46
C TRP A 299 8.87 0.95 -7.25
N ALA A 300 9.71 1.79 -6.63
CA ALA A 300 10.53 1.48 -5.44
C ALA A 300 10.19 2.28 -4.19
#